data_AF-A0A351NZB3-F1
#
_entry.id   AF-A0A351NZB3-F1
#
_cell.length_a   1.000
_cell.length_b   1.000
_cell.length_c   1.000
_cell.angle_alpha   90.00
_cell.angle_beta   90.00
_cell.angle_gamma   90.00
#
_symmetry.space_group_name_H-M   'P 1'
#
loop_
_entity.id
_entity.type
_entity.pdbx_description
1 polymer ?
#
loop_
_entity_poly.entity_id
_entity_poly.type
_entity_poly.pdbx_seq_one_letter_code
_entity_poly.pdbx_strand_id
1 'polypeptide(L)'
;MHDELIRSFFYIFSGGAAIASVALFARQPLLVAYILLGAILGPYGLALITDTDLIGQIGGIGIVFLLFLLGLDMQPQVLLRVLKKVTHITFISSFLFAGVGFSVAKLFSYNTIESFFIGSAMMFSST
;
A
#
# COMPACT_ATOMS: atom_id res chain seq x y z
N MET A 1 3.64 28.50 -1.24
CA MET A 1 4.28 27.17 -1.43
C MET A 1 4.79 26.57 -0.14
N HIS A 2 5.74 27.18 0.59
CA HIS A 2 6.26 26.60 1.85
C HIS A 2 5.17 26.39 2.92
N ASP A 3 4.29 27.38 3.12
CA ASP A 3 3.22 27.29 4.14
C ASP A 3 2.20 26.19 3.85
N GLU A 4 1.91 25.94 2.57
CA GLU A 4 0.95 24.91 2.17
C GLU A 4 1.49 23.50 2.39
N LEU A 5 2.78 23.30 2.15
CA LEU A 5 3.46 22.04 2.39
C LEU A 5 3.56 21.74 3.90
N ILE A 6 3.90 22.74 4.71
CA ILE A 6 3.92 22.61 6.18
C ILE A 6 2.52 22.28 6.70
N ARG A 7 1.47 22.94 6.18
CA ARG A 7 0.09 22.68 6.56
C ARG A 7 -0.37 21.28 6.16
N SER A 8 -0.02 20.81 4.96
CA SER A 8 -0.32 19.45 4.51
C SER A 8 0.35 18.42 5.40
N PHE A 9 1.63 18.60 5.74
CA PHE A 9 2.30 17.72 6.70
C PHE A 9 1.65 17.74 8.07
N PHE A 10 1.29 18.93 8.57
CA PHE A 10 0.58 19.05 9.83
C PHE A 10 -0.70 18.20 9.82
N TYR A 11 -1.54 18.30 8.78
CA TYR A 11 -2.76 17.50 8.68
C TYR A 11 -2.49 16.00 8.51
N ILE A 12 -1.52 15.60 7.69
CA ILE A 12 -1.18 14.19 7.48
C ILE A 12 -0.67 13.56 8.79
N PHE A 13 0.28 14.19 9.49
CA PHE A 13 0.87 13.63 10.70
C PHE A 13 -0.08 13.70 11.90
N SER A 14 -0.76 14.84 12.12
CA SER A 14 -1.70 14.96 13.25
C SER A 14 -2.96 14.12 13.05
N GLY A 15 -3.54 14.15 11.85
CA GLY A 15 -4.67 13.31 11.48
C GLY A 15 -4.30 11.83 11.49
N GLY A 16 -3.10 11.49 11.00
CA GLY A 16 -2.54 10.14 11.08
C GLY A 16 -2.45 9.65 12.51
N ALA A 17 -1.84 10.44 13.41
CA ALA A 17 -1.73 10.09 14.82
C ALA A 17 -3.10 9.91 15.49
N ALA A 18 -4.06 10.81 15.21
CA ALA A 18 -5.40 10.73 15.78
C ALA A 18 -6.17 9.48 15.30
N ILE A 19 -6.28 9.28 13.97
CA ILE A 19 -7.03 8.15 13.41
C ILE A 19 -6.32 6.83 13.70
N ALA A 20 -4.98 6.76 13.63
CA ALA A 20 -4.23 5.57 13.99
C ALA A 20 -4.44 5.20 15.47
N SER A 21 -4.47 6.17 16.38
CA SER A 21 -4.73 5.91 17.80
C SER A 21 -6.11 5.29 18.02
N VAL A 22 -7.14 5.83 17.35
CA VAL A 22 -8.51 5.27 17.40
C VAL A 22 -8.54 3.87 16.77
N ALA A 23 -7.89 3.67 15.63
CA ALA A 23 -7.82 2.39 14.96
C ALA A 23 -7.13 1.32 15.81
N LEU A 24 -6.01 1.66 16.46
CA LEU A 24 -5.31 0.77 17.38
C LEU A 24 -6.18 0.42 18.59
N PHE A 25 -6.90 1.40 19.16
CA PHE A 25 -7.86 1.15 20.23
C PHE A 25 -8.97 0.19 19.78
N ALA A 26 -9.49 0.38 18.57
CA ALA A 26 -10.49 -0.48 17.95
C ALA A 26 -9.92 -1.80 17.36
N ARG A 27 -8.61 -2.06 17.52
CA ARG A 27 -7.89 -3.23 16.98
C ARG A 27 -8.00 -3.39 15.46
N GLN A 28 -8.13 -2.27 14.75
CA GLN A 28 -8.17 -2.23 13.29
C GLN A 28 -6.75 -2.14 12.71
N PRO A 29 -6.49 -2.73 11.53
CA PRO A 29 -5.21 -2.57 10.83
C PRO A 29 -4.94 -1.09 10.52
N LEU A 30 -3.71 -0.63 10.81
CA LEU A 30 -3.29 0.75 10.58
C LEU A 30 -3.41 1.18 9.11
N LEU A 31 -3.22 0.24 8.17
CA LEU A 31 -3.35 0.50 6.74
C LEU A 31 -4.75 1.06 6.40
N VAL A 32 -5.80 0.50 7.01
CA VAL A 32 -7.18 0.97 6.83
C VAL A 32 -7.34 2.41 7.32
N ALA A 33 -6.76 2.72 8.48
CA ALA A 33 -6.76 4.07 9.05
C ALA A 33 -6.11 5.11 8.12
N TYR A 34 -4.97 4.77 7.52
CA TYR A 34 -4.26 5.66 6.61
C TYR A 34 -4.99 5.87 5.28
N ILE A 35 -5.62 4.82 4.72
CA ILE A 35 -6.48 4.95 3.53
C ILE A 35 -7.67 5.87 3.83
N LEU A 36 -8.34 5.67 4.97
CA LEU A 36 -9.47 6.51 5.37
C LEU A 36 -9.04 7.96 5.56
N LEU A 37 -7.89 8.21 6.21
CA LEU A 37 -7.35 9.55 6.35
C LEU A 37 -7.09 10.19 4.98
N GLY A 38 -6.46 9.47 4.05
CA GLY A 38 -6.21 9.95 2.70
C GLY A 38 -7.49 10.27 1.94
N ALA A 39 -8.52 9.43 2.08
CA ALA A 39 -9.84 9.69 1.49
C ALA A 39 -10.52 10.93 2.09
N ILE A 40 -10.38 11.15 3.40
CA ILE A 40 -10.96 12.32 4.10
C ILE A 40 -10.20 13.60 3.75
N LEU A 41 -8.87 13.59 3.76
CA LEU A 41 -8.07 14.80 3.56
C LEU A 41 -7.83 15.14 2.08
N GLY A 42 -7.94 14.15 1.20
CA GLY A 42 -7.69 14.30 -0.23
C GLY A 42 -8.75 15.14 -0.96
N PRO A 43 -8.58 15.34 -2.28
CA PRO A 43 -9.40 16.25 -3.07
C PRO A 43 -10.87 15.84 -3.15
N TYR A 44 -11.17 14.54 -3.04
CA TYR A 44 -12.52 14.00 -3.05
C TYR A 44 -13.20 13.98 -1.67
N GLY A 45 -12.46 14.30 -0.60
CA GLY A 45 -12.98 14.41 0.76
C GLY A 45 -13.21 15.87 1.14
N LEU A 46 -12.40 16.37 2.06
CA LEU A 46 -12.41 17.76 2.54
C LEU A 46 -11.58 18.71 1.66
N ALA A 47 -10.86 18.18 0.66
CA ALA A 47 -9.99 18.94 -0.24
C ALA A 47 -8.95 19.81 0.50
N LEU A 48 -8.48 19.35 1.66
CA LEU A 48 -7.42 20.01 2.43
C LEU A 48 -6.03 19.76 1.81
N ILE A 49 -5.90 18.65 1.10
CA ILE A 49 -4.71 18.27 0.34
C ILE A 49 -5.13 18.14 -1.13
N THR A 50 -4.75 19.13 -1.94
CA THR A 50 -5.09 19.20 -3.37
C THR A 50 -3.95 18.77 -4.28
N ASP A 51 -2.70 19.01 -3.86
CA ASP A 51 -1.50 18.64 -4.63
C ASP A 51 -1.09 17.19 -4.33
N THR A 52 -1.83 16.24 -4.90
CA THR A 52 -1.59 14.80 -4.72
C THR A 52 -0.28 14.34 -5.35
N ASP A 53 0.17 15.02 -6.42
CA ASP A 53 1.40 14.66 -7.13
C ASP A 53 2.63 14.98 -6.27
N LEU A 54 2.66 16.15 -5.63
CA LEU A 54 3.71 16.54 -4.70
C LEU A 54 3.76 15.56 -3.51
N ILE A 55 2.62 15.29 -2.87
CA ILE A 55 2.56 14.35 -1.74
C ILE A 55 2.97 12.94 -2.16
N GLY A 56 2.61 12.50 -3.36
CA GLY A 56 3.03 11.22 -3.94
C GLY A 56 4.55 11.13 -4.12
N GLN A 57 5.19 12.19 -4.63
CA GLN A 57 6.65 12.24 -4.78
C GLN A 57 7.37 12.16 -3.43
N ILE A 58 6.91 12.92 -2.43
CA ILE A 58 7.45 12.86 -1.07
C ILE A 58 7.25 11.47 -0.44
N GLY A 59 6.05 10.90 -0.61
CA GLY A 59 5.74 9.54 -0.17
C GLY A 59 6.68 8.50 -0.79
N GLY A 60 7.02 8.65 -2.07
CA GLY A 60 8.02 7.83 -2.76
C GLY A 60 9.39 7.88 -2.08
N ILE A 61 9.86 9.07 -1.70
CA ILE A 61 11.12 9.23 -0.94
C ILE A 61 11.01 8.51 0.42
N GLY A 62 9.89 8.65 1.11
CA GLY A 62 9.64 7.96 2.38
C GLY A 62 9.70 6.43 2.25
N ILE A 63 9.11 5.86 1.19
CA ILE A 63 9.17 4.43 0.90
C ILE A 63 10.61 3.98 0.63
N VAL A 64 11.39 4.75 -0.13
CA VAL A 64 12.81 4.45 -0.39
C VAL A 64 13.59 4.41 0.93
N PHE A 65 13.40 5.40 1.81
CA PHE A 65 14.06 5.40 3.12
C PHE A 65 13.60 4.24 4.00
N LEU A 66 12.31 3.91 4.01
CA LEU A 66 11.77 2.77 4.76
C LEU A 66 12.39 1.45 4.29
N LEU A 67 12.44 1.23 2.97
CA LEU A 67 13.03 0.02 2.38
C LEU A 67 14.54 -0.04 2.58
N PHE A 68 15.22 1.12 2.59
CA PHE A 68 16.65 1.21 2.91
C PHE A 68 16.92 0.81 4.36
N LEU A 69 16.17 1.37 5.32
CA LEU A 69 16.28 1.03 6.74
C LEU A 69 15.96 -0.45 6.99
N LEU A 70 14.87 -0.95 6.38
CA LEU A 70 14.53 -2.37 6.42
C LEU A 70 15.67 -3.24 5.88
N GLY A 71 16.31 -2.80 4.79
CA GLY A 71 17.46 -3.47 4.20
C GLY A 71 18.69 -3.46 5.12
N LEU A 72 18.94 -2.38 5.86
CA LEU A 72 20.05 -2.28 6.82
C LEU A 72 19.88 -3.19 8.04
N ASP A 73 18.65 -3.37 8.52
CA ASP A 73 18.33 -4.26 9.65
C ASP A 73 18.35 -5.75 9.27
N MET A 74 18.30 -6.07 7.97
CA MET A 74 18.26 -7.45 7.49
C MET A 74 19.64 -8.08 7.31
N GLN A 75 19.85 -9.22 7.96
CA GLN A 75 21.02 -10.07 7.71
C GLN A 75 20.87 -10.81 6.37
N PRO A 76 21.78 -10.64 5.39
CA PRO A 76 21.65 -11.25 4.06
C PRO A 76 21.50 -12.77 4.07
N GLN A 77 22.13 -13.44 5.03
CA GLN A 77 22.06 -14.89 5.18
C GLN A 77 20.65 -15.37 5.61
N VAL A 78 19.98 -14.61 6.47
CA VAL A 78 18.61 -14.90 6.91
C VAL A 78 17.65 -14.68 5.74
N LEU A 79 17.82 -13.58 4.98
CA LEU A 79 17.04 -13.30 3.79
C LEU A 79 17.09 -14.48 2.80
N LEU A 80 18.29 -14.95 2.44
CA LEU A 80 18.43 -16.09 1.51
C LEU A 80 17.76 -17.37 2.03
N ARG A 81 17.84 -17.64 3.34
CA ARG A 81 17.19 -18.80 3.96
C ARG A 81 15.67 -18.68 3.90
N VAL A 82 15.12 -17.52 4.23
CA VAL A 82 13.68 -17.25 4.19
C VAL A 82 13.18 -17.32 2.74
N LEU A 83 13.88 -16.68 1.79
CA LEU A 83 13.53 -16.74 0.38
C LEU A 83 13.40 -18.18 -0.09
N LYS A 84 14.44 -19.02 0.09
CA LYS A 84 14.39 -20.44 -0.31
C LYS A 84 13.22 -21.21 0.31
N LYS A 85 12.91 -20.94 1.59
CA LYS A 85 11.82 -21.61 2.30
C LYS A 85 10.45 -21.19 1.76
N VAL A 86 10.28 -19.93 1.41
CA VAL A 86 8.98 -19.36 1.05
C VAL A 86 8.75 -19.36 -0.47
N THR A 87 9.79 -19.49 -1.31
CA THR A 87 9.70 -19.49 -2.78
C THR A 87 8.61 -20.42 -3.32
N HIS A 88 8.56 -21.67 -2.86
CA HIS A 88 7.56 -22.61 -3.35
C HIS A 88 6.14 -22.19 -2.99
N ILE A 89 5.94 -21.70 -1.77
CA ILE A 89 4.63 -21.25 -1.28
C ILE A 89 4.19 -20.01 -2.06
N THR A 90 5.08 -19.01 -2.21
CA THR A 90 4.81 -17.80 -2.98
C THR A 90 4.48 -18.11 -4.43
N PHE A 91 5.23 -18.99 -5.08
CA PHE A 91 5.01 -19.32 -6.48
C PHE A 91 3.63 -19.95 -6.70
N ILE A 92 3.25 -20.91 -5.84
CA ILE A 92 1.94 -21.56 -5.90
C ILE A 92 0.83 -20.55 -5.58
N SER A 93 0.96 -19.77 -4.50
CA SER A 93 -0.07 -18.81 -4.12
C SER A 93 -0.27 -17.73 -5.17
N SER A 94 0.81 -17.22 -5.77
CA SER A 94 0.71 -16.19 -6.82
C SER A 94 0.00 -16.71 -8.06
N PHE A 95 0.26 -17.94 -8.51
CA PHE A 95 -0.47 -18.52 -9.64
C PHE A 95 -1.95 -18.76 -9.31
N LEU A 96 -2.22 -19.19 -8.07
CA LEU A 96 -3.58 -19.44 -7.59
C LEU A 96 -4.38 -18.12 -7.50
N PHE A 97 -3.83 -17.08 -6.90
CA PHE A 97 -4.46 -15.76 -6.83
C PHE A 97 -4.63 -15.13 -8.22
N ALA A 98 -3.65 -15.29 -9.11
CA ALA A 98 -3.79 -14.81 -10.48
C ALA A 98 -4.91 -15.53 -11.24
N GLY A 99 -5.00 -16.85 -11.10
CA GLY A 99 -6.09 -17.65 -11.66
C GLY A 99 -7.45 -17.25 -11.12
N VAL A 100 -7.58 -17.10 -9.80
CA VAL A 100 -8.83 -16.65 -9.15
C VAL A 100 -9.22 -15.25 -9.62
N GLY A 101 -8.29 -14.30 -9.63
CA GLY A 101 -8.53 -12.93 -10.10
C GLY A 101 -8.97 -12.89 -11.57
N PHE A 102 -8.32 -13.69 -12.43
CA PHE A 102 -8.73 -13.85 -13.83
C PHE A 102 -10.14 -14.43 -13.96
N SER A 103 -10.45 -15.51 -13.23
CA SER A 103 -11.76 -16.15 -13.26
C SER A 103 -12.86 -15.21 -12.79
N VAL A 104 -12.62 -14.45 -11.72
CA VAL A 104 -13.55 -13.41 -11.24
C VAL A 104 -13.76 -12.34 -12.32
N ALA A 105 -12.70 -11.81 -12.93
CA ALA A 105 -12.83 -10.83 -14.01
C ALA A 105 -13.64 -11.36 -15.21
N LYS A 106 -13.44 -12.63 -15.60
CA LYS A 106 -14.25 -13.26 -16.65
C LYS A 106 -15.72 -13.39 -16.27
N LEU A 107 -16.05 -13.66 -15.00
CA LEU A 107 -17.43 -13.70 -14.51
C LEU A 107 -18.12 -12.33 -14.63
N PHE A 108 -17.38 -11.24 -14.46
CA PHE A 108 -17.86 -9.87 -14.69
C PHE A 108 -17.82 -9.44 -16.18
N SER A 109 -17.63 -10.38 -17.12
CA SER A 109 -17.63 -10.15 -18.56
C SER A 109 -16.53 -9.22 -19.09
N TYR A 110 -15.41 -9.08 -18.36
CA TYR A 110 -14.22 -8.41 -18.89
C TYR A 110 -13.57 -9.22 -20.03
N ASN A 111 -12.89 -8.52 -20.93
CA ASN A 111 -12.15 -9.16 -22.02
C ASN A 111 -10.95 -9.97 -21.48
N THR A 112 -10.44 -10.91 -22.26
CA THR A 112 -9.35 -11.81 -21.86
C THR A 112 -8.08 -11.04 -21.48
N ILE A 113 -7.77 -9.96 -22.20
CA ILE A 113 -6.60 -9.12 -21.92
C ILE A 113 -6.78 -8.40 -20.57
N GLU A 114 -7.93 -7.77 -20.33
CA GLU A 114 -8.25 -7.07 -19.08
C GLU A 114 -8.24 -8.03 -17.90
N SER A 115 -8.80 -9.23 -18.08
CA SER A 115 -8.82 -10.28 -17.06
C SER A 115 -7.42 -10.75 -16.69
N PHE A 116 -6.50 -10.79 -17.67
CA PHE A 116 -5.09 -11.12 -17.42
C PHE A 116 -4.38 -10.03 -16.60
N PHE A 117 -4.65 -8.76 -16.90
CA PHE A 117 -4.13 -7.64 -16.11
C PHE A 117 -4.67 -7.67 -14.67
N ILE A 118 -5.97 -7.90 -14.49
CA ILE A 118 -6.60 -8.00 -13.16
C ILE A 118 -6.03 -9.19 -12.39
N GLY A 119 -5.96 -10.38 -13.00
CA GLY A 119 -5.38 -11.56 -12.37
C GLY A 119 -3.93 -11.34 -11.95
N SER A 120 -3.11 -10.78 -12.84
CA SER A 120 -1.71 -10.47 -12.52
C SER A 120 -1.60 -9.45 -11.39
N ALA A 121 -2.43 -8.40 -11.36
CA ALA A 121 -2.43 -7.42 -10.27
C ALA A 121 -2.77 -8.06 -8.91
N MET A 122 -3.65 -9.04 -8.88
CA MET A 122 -4.06 -9.76 -7.67
C MET A 122 -3.02 -10.76 -7.15
N MET A 123 -1.92 -11.03 -7.88
CA MET A 123 -0.91 -12.01 -7.46
C MET A 123 -0.01 -11.52 -6.31
N PHE A 124 0.06 -10.20 -6.11
CA PHE A 124 0.91 -9.56 -5.11
C PHE A 124 0.20 -9.44 -3.77
N SER A 125 0.90 -9.77 -2.69
CA SER A 125 0.43 -9.62 -1.31
C SER A 125 1.27 -8.57 -0.59
N SER A 126 0.63 -7.67 0.16
CA SER A 126 1.29 -6.72 1.05
C SER A 126 1.32 -7.27 2.48
N THR A 127 2.26 -8.17 2.77
CA THR A 127 2.62 -8.56 4.14
C THR A 127 3.67 -7.63 4.72
#